data_AF-A0AAD7REL7-F1
#
_entry.id   AF-A0AAD7REL7-F1
#
_cell.length_a   1.000
_cell.length_b   1.000
_cell.length_c   1.000
_cell.angle_alpha   90.00
_cell.angle_beta   90.00
_cell.angle_gamma   90.00
#
_symmetry.space_group_name_H-M   'P 1'
#
loop_
_entity.id
_entity.type
_entity.pdbx_description
1 polymer ?
#
loop_
_entity_poly.entity_id
_entity_poly.type
_entity_poly.pdbx_seq_one_letter_code
_entity_poly.pdbx_strand_id
1 'polypeptide(L)'
;MIDLSYLTEEEQEMIMTVLKRDAELKRAEEERVRQLQRLLPDRGKLKNMTGEWFYEAKSQRHLDRIHGSDIIRASMRHRKPLTLLDLTHSWAERTSAASNRSPSNGSRDALFPQNLRGPSRSHQHCKKRRGDL
;
A
#
# COMPACT_ATOMS: atom_id res chain seq x y z
N MET A 1 -10.07 -1.19 -2.66
CA MET A 1 -9.78 -1.12 -1.21
C MET A 1 -10.97 -1.70 -0.49
N ILE A 2 -10.76 -2.49 0.56
CA ILE A 2 -11.85 -3.15 1.28
C ILE A 2 -12.38 -2.17 2.32
N ASP A 3 -13.69 -2.08 2.47
CA ASP A 3 -14.28 -1.30 3.56
C ASP A 3 -14.14 -2.07 4.87
N LEU A 4 -13.61 -1.41 5.90
CA LEU A 4 -13.43 -1.95 7.23
C LEU A 4 -14.14 -1.10 8.29
N SER A 5 -14.99 -0.15 7.89
CA SER A 5 -15.65 0.82 8.78
C SER A 5 -16.49 0.20 9.90
N TYR A 6 -16.98 -1.03 9.69
CA TYR A 6 -17.78 -1.79 10.65
C TYR A 6 -16.98 -2.34 11.84
N LEU A 7 -15.64 -2.41 11.73
CA LEU A 7 -14.81 -2.91 12.83
C LEU A 7 -14.67 -1.83 13.91
N THR A 8 -14.82 -2.23 15.16
CA THR A 8 -14.49 -1.44 16.34
C THR A 8 -12.98 -1.22 16.47
N GLU A 9 -12.54 -0.33 17.36
CA GLU A 9 -11.10 -0.09 17.56
C GLU A 9 -10.40 -1.32 18.15
N GLU A 10 -11.02 -1.97 19.13
CA GLU A 10 -10.50 -3.20 19.76
C GLU A 10 -10.31 -4.32 18.73
N GLU A 11 -11.28 -4.52 17.84
CA GLU A 11 -11.18 -5.53 16.77
C GLU A 11 -10.07 -5.19 15.76
N GLN A 12 -9.90 -3.91 15.41
CA GLN A 12 -8.81 -3.48 14.54
C GLN A 12 -7.44 -3.73 15.18
N GLU A 13 -7.28 -3.42 16.48
CA GLU A 13 -6.05 -3.66 17.21
C GLU A 13 -5.70 -5.15 17.25
N MET A 14 -6.70 -6.02 17.48
CA MET A 14 -6.52 -7.47 17.43
C MET A 14 -6.01 -7.92 16.07
N ILE A 15 -6.63 -7.47 14.98
CA ILE A 15 -6.21 -7.82 13.61
C ILE A 15 -4.82 -7.26 13.32
N MET A 16 -4.51 -6.03 13.74
CA MET A 16 -3.20 -5.41 13.53
C MET A 16 -2.09 -6.22 14.23
N THR A 17 -2.38 -6.75 15.41
CA THR A 17 -1.45 -7.59 16.15
C THR A 17 -1.15 -8.89 15.38
N VAL A 18 -2.16 -9.52 14.77
CA VAL A 18 -1.96 -10.69 13.90
C VAL A 18 -1.09 -10.32 12.69
N LEU A 19 -1.36 -9.19 12.03
CA LEU A 19 -0.57 -8.72 10.88
C LEU A 19 0.87 -8.40 11.24
N LYS A 20 1.14 -7.95 12.47
CA LYS A 20 2.50 -7.71 12.98
C LYS A 20 3.26 -9.03 13.15
N ARG A 21 2.64 -10.03 13.79
CA ARG A 21 3.22 -11.37 13.95
C ARG A 21 3.47 -12.05 12.59
N ASP A 22 2.55 -11.91 11.63
CA ASP A 22 2.74 -12.37 10.25
C ASP A 22 3.98 -11.73 9.60
N ALA A 23 4.20 -10.43 9.80
CA ALA A 23 5.37 -9.74 9.26
C ALA A 23 6.68 -10.23 9.90
N GLU A 24 6.68 -10.50 11.20
CA GLU A 24 7.85 -11.08 11.89
C GLU A 24 8.14 -12.50 11.40
N LEU A 25 7.10 -13.32 11.25
CA LEU A 25 7.21 -14.67 10.71
C LEU A 25 7.78 -14.68 9.28
N LYS A 26 7.29 -13.77 8.42
CA LYS A 26 7.80 -13.63 7.05
C LYS A 26 9.27 -13.26 7.00
N ARG A 27 9.74 -12.36 7.87
CA ARG A 27 11.17 -12.01 7.94
C ARG A 27 12.04 -13.20 8.38
N ALA A 28 11.59 -13.96 9.36
CA ALA A 28 12.30 -15.18 9.79
C ALA A 28 12.37 -16.21 8.65
N GLU A 29 11.27 -16.35 7.91
CA GLU A 29 11.20 -17.23 6.75
C GLU A 29 12.10 -16.77 5.60
N GLU A 30 12.16 -15.47 5.31
CA GLU A 30 13.08 -14.90 4.31
C GLU A 30 14.55 -15.24 4.62
N GLU A 31 14.94 -15.19 5.89
CA GLU A 31 16.29 -15.56 6.31
C GLU A 31 16.53 -17.07 6.16
N ARG A 32 15.55 -17.91 6.54
CA ARG A 32 15.61 -19.36 6.32
C ARG A 32 15.77 -19.69 4.83
N VAL A 33 15.00 -19.04 3.97
CA VAL A 33 15.08 -19.19 2.50
C VAL A 33 16.44 -18.76 1.98
N ARG A 34 16.98 -17.64 2.45
CA ARG A 34 18.32 -17.17 2.07
C ARG A 34 19.39 -18.20 2.42
N GLN A 35 19.29 -18.83 3.59
CA GLN A 35 20.22 -19.88 4.00
C GLN A 35 20.06 -21.14 3.13
N LEU A 36 18.83 -21.56 2.85
CA LEU A 36 18.57 -22.69 1.96
C LEU A 36 19.13 -22.49 0.56
N GLN A 37 18.97 -21.30 -0.02
CA GLN A 37 19.53 -20.95 -1.33
C GLN A 37 21.06 -21.06 -1.39
N ARG A 38 21.75 -20.85 -0.26
CA ARG A 38 23.20 -21.01 -0.16
C ARG A 38 23.62 -22.47 -0.02
N LEU A 39 22.87 -23.25 0.76
CA LEU A 39 23.24 -24.61 1.13
C LEU A 39 22.78 -25.67 0.12
N LEU A 40 21.69 -25.42 -0.61
CA LEU A 40 21.08 -26.36 -1.53
C LEU A 40 21.02 -25.80 -2.96
N PRO A 41 21.94 -26.23 -3.85
CA PRO A 41 21.93 -25.81 -5.25
C PRO A 41 20.90 -26.55 -6.10
N ASP A 42 20.29 -27.64 -5.61
CA ASP A 42 19.23 -28.34 -6.33
C ASP A 42 17.95 -27.49 -6.40
N ARG A 43 17.71 -26.94 -7.59
CA ARG A 43 16.59 -26.04 -7.88
C ARG A 43 15.22 -26.69 -7.66
N GLY A 44 15.08 -27.99 -7.91
CA GLY A 44 13.79 -28.69 -7.77
C GLY A 44 13.38 -28.79 -6.30
N LYS A 45 14.28 -29.29 -5.45
CA LYS A 45 14.07 -29.38 -4.01
C LYS A 45 13.96 -28.01 -3.35
N LEU A 46 14.75 -27.03 -3.81
CA LEU A 46 14.72 -25.67 -3.30
C LEU A 46 13.34 -25.04 -3.50
N LYS A 47 12.77 -25.11 -4.72
CA LYS A 47 11.41 -24.59 -5.01
C LYS A 47 10.34 -25.15 -4.09
N ASN A 48 10.43 -26.43 -3.78
CA ASN A 48 9.49 -27.10 -2.87
C ASN A 48 9.65 -26.58 -1.43
N MET A 49 10.88 -26.43 -0.96
CA MET A 49 11.19 -25.99 0.40
C MET A 49 10.96 -24.50 0.63
N THR A 50 11.15 -23.65 -0.37
CA THR A 50 10.89 -22.20 -0.30
C THR A 50 9.42 -21.84 -0.51
N GLY A 51 8.61 -22.80 -0.97
CA GLY A 51 7.20 -22.56 -1.31
C GLY A 51 6.99 -21.81 -2.62
N GLU A 52 8.02 -21.59 -3.43
CA GLU A 52 7.90 -20.93 -4.75
C GLU A 52 6.88 -21.62 -5.65
N TRP A 53 6.80 -22.95 -5.59
CA TRP A 53 5.83 -23.74 -6.35
C TRP A 53 4.37 -23.29 -6.11
N PHE A 54 4.05 -22.86 -4.90
CA PHE A 54 2.70 -22.40 -4.54
C PHE A 54 2.38 -21.07 -5.19
N TYR A 55 3.35 -20.14 -5.22
CA TYR A 55 3.18 -18.85 -5.87
C TYR A 55 3.12 -18.98 -7.40
N GLU A 56 3.89 -19.89 -7.99
CA GLU A 56 3.77 -20.24 -9.41
C GLU A 56 2.37 -20.76 -9.72
N ALA A 57 1.87 -21.74 -8.96
CA ALA A 57 0.52 -22.29 -9.14
C ALA A 57 -0.58 -21.24 -8.92
N LYS A 58 -0.42 -20.36 -7.93
CA LYS A 58 -1.35 -19.26 -7.64
C LYS A 58 -1.40 -18.25 -8.79
N SER A 59 -0.25 -17.89 -9.35
CA SER A 59 -0.13 -16.88 -10.42
C SER A 59 -0.85 -17.28 -11.71
N GLN A 60 -1.04 -18.57 -11.95
CA GLN A 60 -1.79 -19.07 -13.11
C GLN A 60 -3.29 -18.81 -13.02
N ARG A 61 -3.84 -18.65 -11.80
CA ARG A 61 -5.28 -18.47 -11.58
C ARG A 61 -5.65 -17.03 -11.30
N HIS A 62 -4.72 -16.24 -10.77
CA HIS A 62 -4.99 -14.89 -10.31
C HIS A 62 -3.85 -13.95 -10.76
N LEU A 63 -4.19 -12.91 -11.52
CA LEU A 63 -3.24 -11.86 -11.91
C LEU A 63 -2.83 -10.96 -10.74
N ASP A 64 -3.59 -10.98 -9.64
CA ASP A 64 -3.34 -10.14 -8.49
C ASP A 64 -2.12 -10.63 -7.70
N ARG A 65 -1.04 -9.85 -7.81
CA ARG A 65 0.23 -10.05 -7.10
C ARG A 65 0.19 -9.51 -5.66
N ILE A 66 -0.90 -8.87 -5.25
CA ILE A 66 -1.03 -8.22 -3.95
C ILE A 66 -1.43 -9.26 -2.90
N HIS A 67 -0.68 -9.34 -1.79
CA HIS A 67 -1.04 -10.24 -0.69
C HIS A 67 -2.26 -9.70 0.07
N GLY A 68 -3.14 -10.61 0.51
CA GLY A 68 -4.33 -10.23 1.27
C GLY A 68 -4.00 -9.41 2.51
N SER A 69 -2.93 -9.77 3.24
CA SER A 69 -2.49 -8.99 4.41
C SER A 69 -2.06 -7.56 4.08
N ASP A 70 -1.55 -7.30 2.88
CA ASP A 70 -1.21 -5.94 2.44
C ASP A 70 -2.45 -5.14 2.08
N ILE A 71 -3.47 -5.78 1.49
CA ILE A 71 -4.77 -5.15 1.23
C ILE A 71 -5.43 -4.73 2.55
N ILE A 72 -5.44 -5.61 3.55
CA ILE A 72 -5.99 -5.29 4.87
C ILE A 72 -5.18 -4.17 5.52
N ARG A 73 -3.84 -4.25 5.52
CA ARG A 73 -2.99 -3.21 6.09
C ARG A 73 -3.18 -1.85 5.41
N ALA A 74 -3.32 -1.83 4.08
CA ALA A 74 -3.62 -0.61 3.34
C ALA A 74 -5.00 -0.06 3.71
N SER A 75 -6.01 -0.93 3.79
CA SER A 75 -7.38 -0.54 4.11
C SER A 75 -7.54 0.00 5.53
N MET A 76 -6.75 -0.51 6.50
CA MET A 76 -6.73 -0.01 7.89
C MET A 76 -6.07 1.36 8.05
N ARG A 77 -5.17 1.76 7.13
CA ARG A 77 -4.54 3.09 7.16
C ARG A 77 -5.51 4.23 6.87
N HIS A 78 -6.67 3.91 6.28
CA HIS A 78 -7.72 4.86 5.99
C HIS A 78 -8.81 4.77 7.05
N ARG A 79 -8.57 5.34 8.24
CA ARG A 79 -9.61 5.57 9.24
C ARG A 79 -9.91 7.07 9.35
N LYS A 80 -11.22 7.34 9.32
CA LYS A 80 -11.97 8.61 9.25
C LYS A 80 -12.07 9.21 7.83
N PRO A 81 -13.22 9.05 7.11
CA PRO A 81 -13.70 10.21 6.38
C PRO A 81 -13.83 11.31 7.43
N LEU A 82 -13.02 12.37 7.29
CA LEU A 82 -13.14 13.53 8.16
C LEU A 82 -14.62 13.94 8.13
N THR A 83 -15.29 13.86 9.28
CA THR A 83 -16.62 14.44 9.39
C THR A 83 -16.49 15.94 9.16
N LEU A 84 -17.53 16.60 8.66
CA LEU A 84 -17.48 18.05 8.39
C LEU A 84 -17.00 18.84 9.62
N LEU A 85 -17.31 18.36 10.84
CA LEU A 85 -16.80 18.88 12.09
C LEU A 85 -15.27 18.71 12.23
N ASP A 86 -14.72 17.52 11.99
CA ASP A 86 -13.27 17.27 12.03
C ASP A 86 -12.51 18.11 10.98
N LEU A 87 -13.11 18.32 9.80
CA LEU A 87 -12.57 19.18 8.75
C LEU A 87 -12.46 20.65 9.20
N THR A 88 -13.50 21.13 9.87
CA THR A 88 -13.62 22.52 10.32
C THR A 88 -12.65 22.81 11.45
N HIS A 89 -12.46 21.87 12.39
CA HIS A 89 -11.45 22.00 13.44
C HIS A 89 -10.01 22.04 12.89
N SER A 90 -9.67 21.16 11.94
CA SER A 90 -8.34 21.17 11.32
C SER A 90 -8.04 22.45 10.53
N TRP A 91 -9.04 23.05 9.87
CA TRP A 91 -8.89 24.34 9.20
C TRP A 91 -8.77 25.50 10.20
N ALA A 92 -9.53 25.48 11.29
CA ALA A 92 -9.50 26.49 12.34
C ALA A 92 -8.18 26.49 13.13
N GLU A 93 -7.58 25.33 13.39
CA GLU A 93 -6.26 25.21 14.03
C GLU A 93 -5.13 25.71 13.11
N ARG A 94 -5.28 25.50 11.79
CA ARG A 94 -4.30 25.93 10.79
C ARG A 94 -4.31 27.45 10.57
N THR A 95 -5.47 28.09 10.71
CA THR A 95 -5.59 29.57 10.64
C THR A 95 -5.15 30.25 11.94
N SER A 96 -5.33 29.63 13.10
CA SER A 96 -4.86 30.18 14.39
C SER A 96 -3.34 30.07 14.57
N ALA A 97 -2.67 29.07 14.00
CA ALA A 97 -1.20 29.04 13.91
C ALA A 97 -0.62 30.10 12.95
N ALA A 98 -1.40 30.60 11.99
CA ALA A 98 -1.00 31.65 11.05
C ALA A 98 -1.27 33.08 11.55
N SER A 99 -2.03 33.24 12.65
CA SER A 99 -2.50 34.56 13.13
C SER A 99 -1.44 35.39 13.89
N ASN A 100 -0.25 34.85 14.17
CA ASN A 100 0.81 35.60 14.88
C ASN A 100 1.90 36.16 13.96
N ARG A 101 1.70 36.18 12.64
CA ARG A 101 2.51 37.01 11.74
C ARG A 101 1.66 38.13 11.19
N SER A 102 1.80 39.31 11.79
CA SER A 102 1.26 40.54 11.26
C SER A 102 1.69 40.75 9.80
N PRO A 103 0.82 41.26 8.93
CA PRO A 103 1.10 41.45 7.52
C PRO A 103 1.69 42.85 7.26
N SER A 104 2.82 42.92 6.57
CA SER A 104 3.23 44.15 5.87
C SER A 104 2.74 44.09 4.42
N ASN A 105 1.74 44.93 4.14
CA ASN A 105 1.27 45.46 2.85
C ASN A 105 1.81 44.86 1.54
N GLY A 106 0.89 44.44 0.67
CA GLY A 106 1.18 44.37 -0.77
C GLY A 106 0.15 43.58 -1.59
N SER A 107 -0.77 44.32 -2.19
CA SER A 107 -1.49 44.01 -3.43
C SER A 107 -2.54 42.89 -3.46
N ARG A 108 -3.68 43.31 -4.01
CA ARG A 108 -4.78 42.53 -4.58
C ARG A 108 -4.22 41.51 -5.57
N ASP A 109 -4.76 40.29 -5.55
CA ASP A 109 -5.42 39.69 -6.72
C ASP A 109 -6.06 38.35 -6.33
N ALA A 110 -7.36 38.28 -6.54
CA ALA A 110 -8.12 37.05 -6.56
C ALA A 110 -7.88 36.36 -7.89
N LEU A 111 -7.38 35.12 -7.91
CA LEU A 111 -7.53 34.24 -9.06
C LEU A 111 -7.78 32.79 -8.63
N PHE A 112 -8.90 32.28 -9.16
CA PHE A 112 -9.44 30.93 -9.07
C PHE A 112 -8.46 29.84 -9.55
N PRO A 113 -8.64 28.58 -9.11
CA PRO A 113 -7.79 27.46 -9.51
C PRO A 113 -8.13 27.01 -10.93
N GLN A 114 -7.12 26.98 -11.80
CA GLN A 114 -7.25 26.50 -13.17
C GLN A 114 -6.98 24.99 -13.24
N ASN A 115 -8.04 24.26 -13.58
CA ASN A 115 -8.15 22.99 -14.32
C ASN A 115 -6.93 22.06 -14.50
N LEU A 116 -7.16 20.80 -14.08
CA LEU A 116 -7.05 19.56 -14.87
C LEU A 116 -5.90 19.46 -15.89
N ARG A 117 -4.82 18.78 -15.51
CA ARG A 117 -3.86 18.17 -16.44
C ARG A 117 -3.78 16.66 -16.16
N GLY A 118 -4.38 15.87 -17.04
CA GLY A 118 -4.36 14.40 -16.98
C GLY A 118 -2.98 13.80 -17.26
N PRO A 119 -2.74 12.53 -16.88
CA PRO A 119 -1.47 11.86 -17.11
C PRO A 119 -1.33 11.39 -18.55
N SER A 120 -0.21 11.74 -19.18
CA SER A 120 0.20 11.23 -20.48
C SER A 120 0.56 9.75 -20.38
N ARG A 121 -0.16 8.93 -21.14
CA ARG A 121 0.14 7.51 -21.38
C ARG A 121 1.38 7.40 -22.28
N SER A 122 2.50 6.93 -21.74
CA SER A 122 3.56 6.33 -22.57
C SER A 122 3.42 4.81 -22.54
N HIS A 123 2.91 4.28 -23.65
CA HIS A 123 2.98 2.88 -24.01
C HIS A 123 4.43 2.40 -23.93
N GLN A 124 4.68 1.29 -23.23
CA GLN A 124 5.88 0.49 -23.49
C GLN A 124 5.45 -0.92 -23.91
N HIS A 125 5.92 -1.21 -25.11
CA HIS A 125 5.57 -2.26 -26.05
C HIS A 125 5.94 -3.65 -25.50
N CYS A 126 4.95 -4.55 -25.36
CA CYS A 126 5.17 -5.96 -25.05
C CYS A 126 5.59 -6.70 -26.33
N LYS A 127 6.87 -7.11 -26.41
CA LYS A 127 7.35 -7.95 -27.52
C LYS A 127 6.82 -9.37 -27.37
N LYS A 128 5.84 -9.70 -28.21
CA LYS A 128 5.33 -11.04 -28.46
C LYS A 128 6.42 -11.88 -29.15
N ARG A 129 7.07 -12.79 -28.42
CA ARG A 129 7.80 -13.90 -29.04
C ARG A 129 6.79 -15.00 -29.37
N ARG A 130 6.48 -15.13 -30.66
CA ARG A 130 5.98 -16.37 -31.25
C ARG A 130 7.16 -17.35 -31.34
N GLY A 131 6.91 -18.61 -31.04
CA GLY A 131 7.84 -19.71 -31.25
C GLY A 131 7.01 -20.96 -31.42
N ASP A 132 6.67 -21.22 -32.68
CA ASP A 132 6.17 -22.49 -33.19
C ASP A 132 7.28 -23.54 -33.08
N LEU A 133 6.96 -24.71 -32.52
CA LEU A 133 7.37 -26.07 -32.91
C LEU A 133 6.80 -27.06 -31.89
#